data_AF-A0A2D0KKM9-F1
#
_entry.id   AF-A0A2D0KKM9-F1
#
_cell.length_a   1.000
_cell.length_b   1.000
_cell.length_c   1.000
_cell.angle_alpha   90.00
_cell.angle_beta   90.00
_cell.angle_gamma   90.00
#
_symmetry.space_group_name_H-M   'P 1'
#
loop_
_entity.id
_entity.type
_entity.pdbx_description
1 polymer ?
#
loop_
_entity_poly.entity_id
_entity_poly.type
_entity_poly.pdbx_seq_one_letter_code
_entity_poly.pdbx_strand_id
1 'polypeptide(L)' 'MSSVVFQVVTAGYASYHELATVYGLEAAMNLIEIGQASEYNKRLKEEMEGKHP' A
#
# COMPACT_ATOMS: atom_id res chain seq x y z
N MET A 1 6.62 -7.37 -7.65
CA MET A 1 5.79 -6.40 -8.39
C MET A 1 4.54 -6.17 -7.57
N SER A 2 4.27 -4.94 -7.13
CA SER A 2 3.14 -4.66 -6.22
C SER A 2 1.81 -5.08 -6.82
N SER A 3 0.95 -5.71 -6.02
CA SER A 3 -0.40 -6.11 -6.43
C SER A 3 -1.25 -4.93 -6.89
N VAL A 4 -1.03 -3.74 -6.32
CA VAL A 4 -1.72 -2.50 -6.67
C VAL A 4 -1.39 -2.07 -8.09
N VAL A 5 -0.10 -2.09 -8.46
CA VAL A 5 0.34 -1.75 -9.82
C VAL A 5 -0.29 -2.71 -10.84
N PHE A 6 -0.27 -4.01 -10.51
CA PHE A 6 -0.86 -5.01 -11.38
C PHE A 6 -2.36 -4.77 -11.60
N GLN A 7 -3.11 -4.45 -10.54
CA GLN A 7 -4.54 -4.12 -10.61
C GLN A 7 -4.81 -2.86 -11.42
N VAL A 8 -4.03 -1.78 -11.21
CA VAL A 8 -4.19 -0.51 -11.93
C VAL A 8 -3.99 -0.71 -13.44
N VAL A 9 -2.98 -1.48 -13.83
CA VAL A 9 -2.70 -1.75 -15.24
C VAL A 9 -3.75 -2.68 -15.85
N THR A 10 -4.12 -3.75 -15.16
CA THR A 10 -5.12 -4.71 -15.68
C THR A 10 -6.52 -4.11 -15.78
N ALA A 11 -6.87 -3.14 -14.94
CA ALA A 11 -8.13 -2.41 -15.04
C ALA A 11 -8.09 -1.28 -16.10
N GLY A 12 -6.96 -1.03 -16.75
CA GLY A 12 -6.81 -0.07 -17.85
C GLY A 12 -6.73 1.39 -17.42
N TYR A 13 -6.47 1.66 -16.13
CA TYR A 13 -6.41 3.04 -15.61
C TYR A 13 -5.11 3.76 -15.97
N ALA A 14 -4.01 3.04 -16.11
CA ALA A 14 -2.71 3.59 -16.53
C ALA A 14 -1.82 2.46 -17.06
N SER A 15 -0.91 2.78 -17.98
CA SER A 15 0.11 1.85 -18.47
C SER A 15 1.33 1.80 -17.55
N TYR A 16 2.09 0.70 -17.61
CA TYR A 16 3.36 0.61 -16.89
C TYR A 16 4.34 1.74 -17.25
N HIS A 17 4.29 2.25 -18.48
CA HIS A 17 5.13 3.37 -18.91
C HIS A 17 4.74 4.68 -18.21
N GLU A 18 3.45 4.99 -18.15
CA GLU A 18 2.94 6.16 -17.41
C GLU A 18 3.28 6.04 -15.92
N LEU A 19 3.08 4.86 -15.34
CA LEU A 19 3.40 4.55 -13.95
C LEU A 19 4.90 4.65 -13.63
N ALA A 20 5.78 4.21 -14.54
CA ALA A 20 7.23 4.28 -14.39
C ALA A 20 7.79 5.70 -14.63
N THR A 21 7.11 6.52 -15.42
CA THR A 21 7.48 7.93 -15.64
C THR A 21 7.24 8.75 -14.38
N VAL A 22 6.28 8.31 -13.57
CA VAL A 22 6.12 8.79 -12.20
C VAL A 22 7.20 8.11 -11.34
N TYR A 23 8.41 8.66 -11.32
CA TYR A 23 9.44 8.36 -10.31
C TYR A 23 8.89 8.55 -8.86
N GLY A 24 7.74 9.23 -8.73
CA GLY A 24 6.94 9.34 -7.50
C GLY A 24 5.89 8.23 -7.28
N LEU A 25 5.64 7.31 -8.21
CA LEU A 25 4.69 6.21 -8.01
C LEU A 25 5.29 5.19 -7.06
N GLU A 26 6.57 4.86 -7.23
CA GLU A 26 7.28 4.01 -6.27
C GLU A 26 7.29 4.67 -4.88
N ALA A 27 7.50 5.99 -4.81
CA ALA A 27 7.36 6.74 -3.55
C ALA A 27 5.93 6.72 -2.99
N ALA A 28 4.90 6.86 -3.85
CA ALA A 28 3.50 6.80 -3.45
C ALA A 28 3.10 5.40 -2.98
N MET A 29 3.61 4.36 -3.63
CA MET A 29 3.42 2.97 -3.23
C MET A 29 4.13 2.68 -1.91
N ASN A 30 5.35 3.19 -1.72
CA ASN A 30 6.06 3.11 -0.45
C ASN A 30 5.26 3.79 0.68
N LEU A 31 4.64 4.95 0.42
CA LEU A 31 3.78 5.62 1.39
C LEU A 31 2.49 4.83 1.68
N ILE A 32 1.87 4.21 0.66
CA ILE A 32 0.71 3.33 0.84
C ILE A 32 1.07 2.12 1.70
N GLU A 33 2.20 1.48 1.42
CA GLU A 33 2.70 0.33 2.21
C GLU A 33 3.00 0.74 3.66
N ILE A 34 3.61 1.91 3.89
CA ILE A 34 3.82 2.46 5.24
C ILE A 34 2.47 2.70 5.94
N GLY A 35 1.49 3.26 5.24
CA GLY A 35 0.14 3.50 5.78
C GLY A 35 -0.56 2.20 6.17
N GLN A 36 -0.55 1.21 5.29
CA GLN A 36 -1.14 -0.12 5.55
C GLN A 36 -0.44 -0.85 6.70
N ALA A 37 0.89 -0.78 6.77
CA ALA A 37 1.65 -1.34 7.88
C ALA A 37 1.33 -0.61 9.20
N SER A 38 1.15 0.71 9.17
CA SER A 38 0.77 1.50 10.34
C SER A 38 -0.62 1.12 10.86
N GLU A 39 -1.62 0.99 9.98
CA GLU A 39 -2.96 0.56 10.37
C GLU A 39 -2.99 -0.88 10.89
N TYR A 40 -2.25 -1.78 10.24
CA TYR A 40 -2.11 -3.15 10.71
C TYR A 40 -1.50 -3.19 12.12
N ASN A 41 -0.41 -2.46 12.35
CA ASN A 41 0.24 -2.38 13.66
C ASN A 41 -0.67 -1.74 14.72
N LYS A 42 -1.45 -0.73 14.35
CA LYS A 42 -2.43 -0.10 15.24
C LYS A 42 -3.50 -1.11 15.68
N ARG A 43 -4.08 -1.85 14.73
CA ARG A 43 -5.04 -2.92 15.03
C ARG A 43 -4.42 -4.00 15.92
N LEU A 44 -3.20 -4.43 15.62
CA LEU A 44 -2.49 -5.43 16.41
C LEU A 44 -2.30 -4.94 17.86
N LYS A 45 -1.93 -3.68 18.03
CA LYS A 45 -1.77 -3.05 19.34
C LYS A 45 -3.08 -2.99 20.11
N GLU A 46 -4.16 -2.55 19.47
CA GLU A 46 -5.51 -2.51 20.06
C GLU A 46 -5.98 -3.92 20.48
N GLU A 47 -5.69 -4.95 19.68
CA GLU A 47 -5.98 -6.35 20.01
C GLU A 47 -5.14 -6.85 21.20
N MET A 48 -3.89 -6.41 21.34
CA MET A 48 -3.04 -6.76 22.48
C MET A 48 -3.48 -6.05 23.76
N GLU A 49 -3.87 -4.77 23.67
CA GLU A 49 -4.38 -3.98 24.79
C GLU A 49 -5.76 -4.48 25.24
N GLY A 50 -6.63 -4.86 24.30
CA GLY A 50 -7.94 -5.47 24.60
C GLY A 50 -7.87 -6.92 25.09
N LYS A 51 -6.71 -7.57 25.03
CA LYS A 51 -6.47 -8.93 25.55
C LYS A 51 -5.74 -8.95 26.90
N HIS A 52 -5.47 -7.81 27.52
CA HIS A 52 -5.05 -7.75 28.93
C HIS A 52 -6.29 -7.72 29.83
N PRO A 53 -6.62 -8.80 30.56
CA PRO A 53 -7.62 -8.76 31.63
C PRO A 53 -7.16 -7.88 32.81
#